data_AF-A0A084DKT9-F1
#
_entry.id   AF-A0A084DKT9-F1
#
_cell.length_a   1.000
_cell.length_b   1.000
_cell.length_c   1.000
_cell.angle_alpha   90.00
_cell.angle_beta   90.00
_cell.angle_gamma   90.00
#
_symmetry.space_group_name_H-M   'P 1'
#
loop_
_entity.id
_entity.type
_entity.pdbx_description
1 polymer ?
#
loop_
_entity_poly.entity_id
_entity_poly.type
_entity_poly.pdbx_seq_one_letter_code
_entity_poly.pdbx_strand_id
1 'polypeptide(L)'
;MKIVKPLLIAAAVAAALSSAPAAFAAGADTVRPDATTSGFLAALNGQKGPGLETLSPAKARQVLVDAQNGAKVDLSGIDVSNRAIEQDGLSVPVTIVRPQGATGTLPVFMFFHGGGWILGDFPTHERLVRDLVVQSGAVAVFVNYTPSPEAHYPVAINQAYAATKWVAAHGAEIGVDGSRLAVVGNSVGGNMAAVVALMAKDKGGPAIRFQGLLWPVTDHNFDTGSYNTYQQGHFLTRPMMKWFWDAYTKNDAQRNEIYASPLRASTAQLTGLPPALIQVAQFDVLRDEGEAYGRKLDAAGVDATTTRYDGTIHDFGLLNVLAGDAPTKAAMKAMGNEIATRLK
;
A
#
# COMPACT_ATOMS: atom_id res chain seq x y z
N MET A 1 17.24 22.69 -81.07
CA MET A 1 18.12 23.79 -80.61
C MET A 1 18.02 23.85 -79.09
N LYS A 2 19.16 24.07 -78.42
CA LYS A 2 19.43 23.86 -77.00
C LYS A 2 18.91 25.02 -76.10
N ILE A 3 18.59 24.71 -74.83
CA ILE A 3 18.56 25.59 -73.61
C ILE A 3 17.24 26.41 -73.47
N VAL A 4 16.50 26.55 -72.35
CA VAL A 4 16.80 26.66 -70.88
C VAL A 4 15.56 26.23 -70.03
N LYS A 5 15.78 25.69 -68.82
CA LYS A 5 14.80 25.56 -67.71
C LYS A 5 14.63 26.92 -66.97
N PRO A 6 13.56 27.17 -66.17
CA PRO A 6 13.68 26.88 -64.74
C PRO A 6 12.44 26.29 -64.06
N LEU A 7 12.75 25.45 -63.08
CA LEU A 7 11.93 24.94 -61.99
C LEU A 7 11.45 26.12 -61.12
N LEU A 8 10.15 26.27 -60.88
CA LEU A 8 9.63 27.16 -59.86
C LEU A 8 9.49 26.38 -58.55
N ILE A 9 10.45 26.65 -57.65
CA ILE A 9 10.47 26.25 -56.26
C ILE A 9 9.42 27.08 -55.53
N ALA A 10 8.39 26.44 -54.97
CA ALA A 10 7.53 27.05 -53.98
C ALA A 10 8.31 27.12 -52.65
N ALA A 11 8.79 28.31 -52.31
CA ALA A 11 9.47 28.57 -51.06
C ALA A 11 8.46 28.60 -49.90
N ALA A 12 8.76 27.82 -48.87
CA ALA A 12 8.07 27.78 -47.59
C ALA A 12 8.22 29.10 -46.82
N VAL A 13 7.13 29.55 -46.21
CA VAL A 13 7.17 30.41 -45.01
C VAL A 13 6.05 29.95 -44.08
N ALA A 14 6.37 28.99 -43.20
CA ALA A 14 5.62 28.79 -41.96
C ALA A 14 6.54 29.31 -40.84
N ALA A 15 6.23 30.51 -40.33
CA ALA A 15 6.92 31.08 -39.20
C ALA A 15 6.64 30.20 -37.96
N ALA A 16 7.64 29.46 -37.51
CA ALA A 16 7.60 28.79 -36.21
C ALA A 16 7.71 29.86 -35.12
N LEU A 17 6.61 30.11 -34.42
CA LEU A 17 6.62 30.80 -33.13
C LEU A 17 7.25 29.85 -32.10
N SER A 18 8.57 29.90 -31.98
CA SER A 18 9.29 29.26 -30.89
C SER A 18 9.11 30.10 -29.62
N SER A 19 7.99 29.91 -28.92
CA SER A 19 7.94 30.28 -27.50
C SER A 19 8.68 29.21 -26.72
N ALA A 20 9.95 29.47 -26.40
CA ALA A 20 10.65 28.69 -25.38
C ALA A 20 9.83 28.76 -24.08
N PRO A 21 9.49 27.64 -23.44
CA PRO A 21 8.86 27.70 -22.14
C PRO A 21 9.85 28.37 -21.19
N ALA A 22 9.42 29.44 -20.53
CA ALA A 22 10.16 30.00 -19.41
C ALA A 22 10.35 28.89 -18.39
N ALA A 23 11.58 28.39 -18.26
CA ALA A 23 11.94 27.47 -17.20
C ALA A 23 11.67 28.22 -15.89
N PHE A 24 10.69 27.77 -15.12
CA PHE A 24 10.62 28.13 -13.72
C PHE A 24 11.91 27.63 -13.08
N ALA A 25 12.89 28.52 -12.95
CA ALA A 25 14.05 28.30 -12.12
C ALA A 25 13.55 28.32 -10.67
N ALA A 26 13.02 27.17 -10.22
CA ALA A 26 12.99 26.88 -8.80
C ALA A 26 14.46 26.98 -8.36
N GLY A 27 14.74 27.85 -7.38
CA GLY A 27 16.04 27.88 -6.73
C GLY A 27 16.42 26.47 -6.30
N ALA A 28 17.71 26.22 -6.11
CA ALA A 28 18.24 24.95 -5.62
C ALA A 28 17.86 24.69 -4.15
N ASP A 29 16.59 24.90 -3.79
CA ASP A 29 15.99 24.39 -2.58
C ASP A 29 15.98 22.87 -2.73
N THR A 30 16.85 22.22 -1.95
CA THR A 30 16.85 20.77 -1.80
C THR A 30 15.43 20.32 -1.51
N VAL A 31 14.85 19.48 -2.37
CA VAL A 31 13.51 18.89 -2.17
C VAL A 31 13.51 18.18 -0.82
N ARG A 32 12.65 18.62 0.10
CA ARG A 32 12.55 18.13 1.49
C ARG A 32 11.12 17.70 1.80
N PRO A 33 10.91 16.82 2.79
CA PRO A 33 9.58 16.55 3.32
C PRO A 33 8.89 17.83 3.79
N ASP A 34 7.57 17.81 3.91
CA ASP A 34 6.81 18.92 4.45
C ASP A 34 7.22 19.24 5.90
N ALA A 35 6.67 20.33 6.45
CA ALA A 35 7.07 20.80 7.78
C ALA A 35 6.75 19.79 8.89
N THR A 36 5.58 19.13 8.83
CA THR A 36 5.14 18.15 9.83
C THR A 36 6.06 16.93 9.81
N THR A 37 6.24 16.36 8.62
CA THR A 37 7.08 15.19 8.38
C THR A 37 8.55 15.48 8.69
N SER A 38 9.05 16.67 8.32
CA SER A 38 10.41 17.12 8.67
C SER A 38 10.62 17.22 10.18
N GLY A 39 9.64 17.76 10.91
CA GLY A 39 9.69 17.84 12.37
C GLY A 39 9.75 16.46 13.03
N PHE A 40 8.93 15.53 12.54
CA PHE A 40 8.95 14.13 12.97
C PHE A 40 10.30 13.46 12.69
N LEU A 41 10.81 13.56 11.46
CA LEU A 41 12.09 12.98 11.07
C LEU A 41 13.27 13.58 11.86
N ALA A 42 13.25 14.90 12.13
CA ALA A 42 14.28 15.54 12.94
C ALA A 42 14.29 14.99 14.38
N ALA A 43 13.12 14.80 14.98
CA ALA A 43 12.99 14.21 16.30
C ALA A 43 13.46 12.74 16.32
N LEU A 44 13.05 11.94 15.34
CA LEU A 44 13.42 10.53 15.21
C LEU A 44 14.92 10.37 14.98
N ASN A 45 15.48 11.05 13.98
CA ASN A 45 16.88 10.95 13.60
C ASN A 45 17.82 11.60 14.63
N GLY A 46 17.31 12.46 15.52
CA GLY A 46 18.05 13.01 16.64
C GLY A 46 18.24 12.03 17.81
N GLN A 47 17.50 10.92 17.84
CA GLN A 47 17.65 9.90 18.88
C GLN A 47 18.92 9.08 18.68
N LYS A 48 19.65 8.83 19.77
CA LYS A 48 20.77 7.89 19.79
C LYS A 48 20.23 6.52 20.16
N GLY A 49 20.18 5.62 19.19
CA GLY A 49 19.71 4.26 19.39
C GLY A 49 20.20 3.33 18.28
N PRO A 50 20.20 2.02 18.52
CA PRO A 50 20.49 1.05 17.47
C PRO A 50 19.38 1.08 16.40
N GLY A 51 19.72 0.75 15.15
CA GLY A 51 18.73 0.60 14.07
C GLY A 51 17.71 -0.48 14.39
N LEU A 52 16.47 -0.32 13.92
CA LEU A 52 15.37 -1.24 14.22
C LEU A 52 15.72 -2.69 13.83
N GLU A 53 16.43 -2.86 12.72
CA GLU A 53 16.89 -4.13 12.16
C GLU A 53 17.93 -4.87 13.01
N THR A 54 18.47 -4.21 14.03
CA THR A 54 19.43 -4.82 14.98
C THR A 54 18.77 -5.30 16.27
N LEU A 55 17.47 -5.02 16.45
CA LEU A 55 16.70 -5.44 17.61
C LEU A 55 16.16 -6.87 17.43
N SER A 56 15.81 -7.52 18.54
CA SER A 56 14.97 -8.72 18.47
C SER A 56 13.56 -8.38 17.97
N PRO A 57 12.84 -9.31 17.31
CA PRO A 57 11.48 -9.08 16.84
C PRO A 57 10.55 -8.50 17.91
N ALA A 58 10.59 -9.03 19.13
CA ALA A 58 9.77 -8.53 20.26
C ALA A 58 10.07 -7.06 20.61
N LYS A 59 11.36 -6.67 20.63
CA LYS A 59 11.74 -5.28 20.89
C LYS A 59 11.36 -4.36 19.74
N ALA A 60 11.54 -4.79 18.50
CA ALA A 60 11.13 -4.03 17.32
C ALA A 60 9.61 -3.79 17.30
N ARG A 61 8.80 -4.82 17.61
CA ARG A 61 7.34 -4.70 17.80
C ARG A 61 6.99 -3.64 18.83
N GLN A 62 7.67 -3.65 19.99
CA GLN A 62 7.42 -2.67 21.04
C GLN A 62 7.71 -1.23 20.59
N VAL A 63 8.75 -1.01 19.76
CA VAL A 63 9.04 0.32 19.21
C VAL A 63 7.85 0.88 18.41
N LEU A 64 7.19 0.06 17.59
CA LEU A 64 6.00 0.50 16.84
C LEU A 64 4.82 0.75 17.79
N VAL A 65 4.59 -0.11 18.78
CA VAL A 65 3.54 0.08 19.80
C VAL A 65 3.74 1.41 20.54
N ASP A 66 4.95 1.68 21.02
CA ASP A 66 5.28 2.90 21.75
C ASP A 66 5.13 4.14 20.87
N ALA A 67 5.56 4.06 19.60
CA ALA A 67 5.40 5.14 18.64
C ALA A 67 3.91 5.48 18.40
N GLN A 68 3.06 4.46 18.25
CA GLN A 68 1.62 4.66 18.05
C GLN A 68 0.92 5.21 19.30
N ASN A 69 1.32 4.76 20.49
CA ASN A 69 0.80 5.25 21.77
C ASN A 69 1.29 6.66 22.13
N GLY A 70 2.39 7.12 21.53
CA GLY A 70 2.98 8.44 21.75
C GLY A 70 2.15 9.61 21.20
N ALA A 71 1.12 9.34 20.39
CA ALA A 71 0.24 10.35 19.81
C ALA A 71 -1.23 10.06 20.12
N LYS A 72 -1.97 11.09 20.57
CA LYS A 72 -3.41 10.99 20.79
C LYS A 72 -4.13 11.10 19.44
N VAL A 73 -5.04 10.16 19.18
CA VAL A 73 -5.81 10.09 17.94
C VAL A 73 -7.29 9.83 18.23
N ASP A 74 -8.14 10.17 17.28
CA ASP A 74 -9.58 9.89 17.34
C ASP A 74 -9.85 8.45 16.90
N LEU A 75 -10.45 7.66 17.79
CA LEU A 75 -10.89 6.28 17.53
C LEU A 75 -12.42 6.13 17.59
N SER A 76 -13.17 7.23 17.64
CA SER A 76 -14.64 7.22 17.70
C SER A 76 -15.29 6.81 16.38
N GLY A 77 -16.59 6.47 16.41
CA GLY A 77 -17.37 6.20 15.20
C GLY A 77 -17.24 4.77 14.66
N ILE A 78 -16.65 3.86 15.44
CA ILE A 78 -16.54 2.44 15.11
C ILE A 78 -16.92 1.54 16.29
N ASP A 79 -17.45 0.36 15.98
CA ASP A 79 -17.61 -0.77 16.88
C ASP A 79 -16.58 -1.86 16.51
N VAL A 80 -15.87 -2.40 17.50
CA VAL A 80 -14.81 -3.40 17.29
C VAL A 80 -15.19 -4.73 17.95
N SER A 81 -15.03 -5.82 17.23
CA SER A 81 -15.21 -7.18 17.77
C SER A 81 -14.16 -8.15 17.22
N ASN A 82 -13.91 -9.24 17.94
CA ASN A 82 -12.94 -10.26 17.54
C ASN A 82 -13.65 -11.59 17.24
N ARG A 83 -13.11 -12.33 16.28
CA ARG A 83 -13.61 -13.66 15.91
C ARG A 83 -12.47 -14.54 15.45
N ALA A 84 -12.49 -15.82 15.80
CA ALA A 84 -11.70 -16.84 15.12
C ALA A 84 -12.54 -17.46 14.00
N ILE A 85 -11.98 -17.55 12.80
CA ILE A 85 -12.63 -18.16 11.64
C ILE A 85 -11.84 -19.37 11.17
N GLU A 86 -12.54 -20.35 10.60
CA GLU A 86 -11.96 -21.58 10.08
C GLU A 86 -12.22 -21.66 8.58
N GLN A 87 -11.15 -21.75 7.77
CA GLN A 87 -11.26 -21.91 6.32
C GLN A 87 -10.05 -22.66 5.78
N ASP A 88 -10.28 -23.64 4.90
CA ASP A 88 -9.21 -24.45 4.28
C ASP A 88 -8.28 -25.14 5.29
N GLY A 89 -8.80 -25.48 6.49
CA GLY A 89 -8.03 -26.07 7.58
C GLY A 89 -7.15 -25.09 8.35
N LEU A 90 -7.31 -23.78 8.12
CA LEU A 90 -6.61 -22.72 8.83
C LEU A 90 -7.57 -22.02 9.80
N SER A 91 -7.13 -21.93 11.06
CA SER A 91 -7.74 -21.04 12.06
C SER A 91 -7.10 -19.66 11.96
N VAL A 92 -7.90 -18.65 11.64
CA VAL A 92 -7.41 -17.27 11.46
C VAL A 92 -8.16 -16.33 12.41
N PRO A 93 -7.48 -15.69 13.36
CA PRO A 93 -8.09 -14.64 14.17
C PRO A 93 -8.31 -13.39 13.31
N VAL A 94 -9.51 -12.82 13.37
CA VAL A 94 -9.86 -11.58 12.70
C VAL A 94 -10.45 -10.58 13.68
N THR A 95 -10.17 -9.30 13.42
CA THR A 95 -10.79 -8.18 14.12
C THR A 95 -11.72 -7.47 13.14
N ILE A 96 -12.98 -7.34 13.51
CA ILE A 96 -14.05 -6.78 12.69
C ILE A 96 -14.31 -5.37 13.20
N VAL A 97 -14.12 -4.38 12.32
CA VAL A 97 -14.34 -2.96 12.63
C VAL A 97 -15.51 -2.46 11.79
N ARG A 98 -16.60 -2.10 12.46
CA ARG A 98 -17.85 -1.69 11.84
C ARG A 98 -18.11 -0.20 12.09
N PRO A 99 -18.66 0.56 11.15
CA PRO A 99 -19.10 1.94 11.43
C PRO A 99 -20.18 1.95 12.51
N GLN A 100 -20.00 2.76 13.55
CA GLN A 100 -20.92 2.83 14.68
C GLN A 100 -22.30 3.33 14.22
N GLY A 101 -23.36 2.67 14.71
CA GLY A 101 -24.74 3.03 14.38
C GLY A 101 -25.22 2.62 12.98
N ALA A 102 -24.36 1.99 12.16
CA ALA A 102 -24.76 1.49 10.85
C ALA A 102 -25.64 0.23 10.97
N THR A 103 -26.82 0.28 10.36
CA THR A 103 -27.80 -0.82 10.35
C THR A 103 -27.76 -1.60 9.04
N GLY A 104 -28.25 -2.85 9.07
CA GLY A 104 -28.32 -3.71 7.89
C GLY A 104 -26.98 -4.31 7.44
N THR A 105 -27.01 -4.95 6.27
CA THR A 105 -25.85 -5.63 5.67
C THR A 105 -24.96 -4.63 4.93
N LEU A 106 -23.70 -4.51 5.35
CA LEU A 106 -22.74 -3.55 4.79
C LEU A 106 -21.77 -4.20 3.80
N PRO A 107 -21.16 -3.43 2.88
CA PRO A 107 -20.00 -3.93 2.14
C PRO A 107 -18.80 -4.13 3.07
N VAL A 108 -17.79 -4.85 2.58
CA VAL A 108 -16.62 -5.22 3.38
C VAL A 108 -15.32 -5.01 2.61
N PHE A 109 -14.27 -4.63 3.32
CA PHE A 109 -12.91 -4.76 2.83
C PHE A 109 -12.07 -5.56 3.81
N MET A 110 -11.25 -6.47 3.28
CA MET A 110 -10.19 -7.09 4.04
C MET A 110 -9.11 -6.05 4.30
N PHE A 111 -8.56 -6.01 5.52
CA PHE A 111 -7.41 -5.18 5.84
C PHE A 111 -6.22 -6.05 6.22
N PHE A 112 -5.14 -5.92 5.47
CA PHE A 112 -3.86 -6.57 5.71
C PHE A 112 -2.87 -5.52 6.21
N HIS A 113 -2.33 -5.72 7.40
CA HIS A 113 -1.50 -4.72 8.04
C HIS A 113 -0.06 -4.71 7.56
N GLY A 114 0.58 -3.55 7.69
CA GLY A 114 2.00 -3.35 7.44
C GLY A 114 2.87 -3.76 8.63
N GLY A 115 4.14 -3.32 8.59
CA GLY A 115 5.13 -3.62 9.62
C GLY A 115 6.22 -4.60 9.20
N GLY A 116 6.51 -4.72 7.90
CA GLY A 116 7.66 -5.53 7.44
C GLY A 116 7.57 -7.02 7.78
N TRP A 117 6.34 -7.54 7.89
CA TRP A 117 5.97 -8.89 8.35
C TRP A 117 6.34 -9.22 9.80
N ILE A 118 7.28 -8.49 10.39
CA ILE A 118 7.75 -8.68 11.76
C ILE A 118 6.91 -7.91 12.76
N LEU A 119 6.55 -6.68 12.44
CA LEU A 119 5.82 -5.75 13.28
C LEU A 119 4.34 -5.70 12.91
N GLY A 120 3.59 -4.94 13.70
CA GLY A 120 2.20 -4.63 13.44
C GLY A 120 1.26 -5.65 14.07
N ASP A 121 0.12 -5.13 14.46
CA ASP A 121 -1.05 -5.82 14.99
C ASP A 121 -2.26 -4.90 14.83
N PHE A 122 -3.43 -5.33 15.29
CA PHE A 122 -4.62 -4.49 15.22
C PHE A 122 -4.46 -3.14 15.98
N PRO A 123 -4.06 -3.10 17.27
CA PRO A 123 -3.91 -1.84 17.99
C PRO A 123 -2.98 -0.82 17.32
N THR A 124 -1.85 -1.26 16.76
CA THR A 124 -0.93 -0.36 16.05
C THR A 124 -1.54 0.21 14.76
N HIS A 125 -2.51 -0.45 14.14
CA HIS A 125 -3.17 -0.01 12.91
C HIS A 125 -4.59 0.52 13.13
N GLU A 126 -5.10 0.49 14.37
CA GLU A 126 -6.51 0.73 14.69
C GLU A 126 -7.01 2.07 14.13
N ARG A 127 -6.23 3.14 14.30
CA ARG A 127 -6.58 4.47 13.78
C ARG A 127 -6.68 4.49 12.25
N LEU A 128 -5.73 3.88 11.55
CA LEU A 128 -5.76 3.80 10.08
C LEU A 128 -6.99 3.03 9.60
N VAL A 129 -7.27 1.87 10.22
CA VAL A 129 -8.44 1.06 9.90
C VAL A 129 -9.72 1.83 10.19
N ARG A 130 -9.79 2.50 11.35
CA ARG A 130 -10.90 3.36 11.76
C ARG A 130 -11.16 4.44 10.72
N ASP A 131 -10.13 5.15 10.27
CA ASP A 131 -10.28 6.25 9.31
C ASP A 131 -10.86 5.75 7.98
N LEU A 132 -10.42 4.58 7.51
CA LEU A 132 -10.97 3.95 6.31
C LEU A 132 -12.41 3.47 6.51
N VAL A 133 -12.75 2.89 7.66
CA VAL A 133 -14.12 2.45 8.00
C VAL A 133 -15.07 3.64 8.04
N VAL A 134 -14.71 4.69 8.78
CA VAL A 134 -15.54 5.90 8.91
C VAL A 134 -15.69 6.61 7.58
N GLN A 135 -14.62 6.71 6.78
CA GLN A 135 -14.68 7.39 5.49
C GLN A 135 -15.45 6.60 4.43
N SER A 136 -15.32 5.27 4.42
CA SER A 136 -15.94 4.42 3.39
C SER A 136 -17.37 4.00 3.71
N GLY A 137 -17.73 3.94 5.00
CA GLY A 137 -18.96 3.31 5.46
C GLY A 137 -18.99 1.77 5.31
N ALA A 138 -17.88 1.16 4.90
CA ALA A 138 -17.72 -0.29 4.79
C ALA A 138 -17.15 -0.87 6.09
N VAL A 139 -17.36 -2.17 6.30
CA VAL A 139 -16.75 -2.92 7.41
C VAL A 139 -15.32 -3.31 7.04
N ALA A 140 -14.38 -3.13 7.95
CA ALA A 140 -13.06 -3.73 7.81
C ALA A 140 -13.02 -5.10 8.50
N VAL A 141 -12.47 -6.10 7.82
CA VAL A 141 -12.04 -7.36 8.45
C VAL A 141 -10.51 -7.37 8.46
N PHE A 142 -9.95 -7.00 9.61
CA PHE A 142 -8.51 -7.02 9.86
C PHE A 142 -8.05 -8.46 10.10
N VAL A 143 -7.09 -8.92 9.31
CA VAL A 143 -6.56 -10.29 9.44
C VAL A 143 -5.34 -10.29 10.35
N ASN A 144 -5.44 -10.96 11.50
CA ASN A 144 -4.32 -11.13 12.43
C ASN A 144 -3.47 -12.32 11.98
N TYR A 145 -2.75 -12.15 10.85
CA TYR A 145 -1.88 -13.18 10.30
C TYR A 145 -0.68 -13.45 11.23
N THR A 146 -0.07 -14.64 11.12
CA THR A 146 1.10 -14.99 11.93
C THR A 146 2.33 -14.20 11.50
N PRO A 147 2.98 -13.42 12.40
CA PRO A 147 4.15 -12.63 12.06
C PRO A 147 5.38 -13.46 11.69
N SER A 148 6.34 -12.82 11.03
CA SER A 148 7.70 -13.31 10.89
C SER A 148 8.58 -12.84 12.05
N PRO A 149 9.65 -13.58 12.41
CA PRO A 149 10.11 -14.85 11.83
C PRO A 149 9.43 -16.10 12.42
N GLU A 150 8.38 -15.97 13.23
CA GLU A 150 7.64 -17.12 13.78
C GLU A 150 7.00 -17.96 12.67
N ALA A 151 6.52 -17.30 11.61
CA ALA A 151 6.15 -17.91 10.35
C ALA A 151 6.89 -17.25 9.18
N HIS A 152 7.07 -18.01 8.11
CA HIS A 152 7.69 -17.57 6.87
C HIS A 152 6.69 -17.63 5.71
N TYR A 153 7.05 -17.03 4.57
CA TYR A 153 6.34 -17.24 3.31
C TYR A 153 6.11 -18.75 3.06
N PRO A 154 4.90 -19.20 2.65
CA PRO A 154 3.70 -18.43 2.31
C PRO A 154 2.61 -18.41 3.42
N VAL A 155 2.94 -18.62 4.69
CA VAL A 155 1.93 -18.83 5.76
C VAL A 155 0.94 -17.65 5.86
N ALA A 156 1.44 -16.42 6.00
CA ALA A 156 0.60 -15.24 6.21
C ALA A 156 -0.32 -14.95 5.01
N ILE A 157 0.17 -15.11 3.78
CA ILE A 157 -0.65 -14.88 2.57
C ILE A 157 -1.71 -15.97 2.39
N ASN A 158 -1.43 -17.21 2.81
CA ASN A 158 -2.43 -18.28 2.83
C ASN A 158 -3.53 -18.02 3.86
N GLN A 159 -3.17 -17.51 5.05
CA GLN A 159 -4.14 -17.08 6.07
C GLN A 159 -4.99 -15.90 5.58
N ALA A 160 -4.36 -14.90 4.95
CA ALA A 160 -5.05 -13.75 4.38
C ALA A 160 -6.04 -14.14 3.27
N TYR A 161 -5.64 -15.03 2.37
CA TYR A 161 -6.50 -15.56 1.33
C TYR A 161 -7.64 -16.43 1.90
N ALA A 162 -7.35 -17.29 2.88
CA ALA A 162 -8.38 -18.08 3.57
C ALA A 162 -9.40 -17.19 4.27
N ALA A 163 -8.97 -16.16 4.99
CA ALA A 163 -9.88 -15.19 5.61
C ALA A 163 -10.74 -14.47 4.56
N THR A 164 -10.16 -14.10 3.42
CA THR A 164 -10.87 -13.47 2.31
C THR A 164 -11.95 -14.38 1.73
N LYS A 165 -11.63 -15.66 1.50
CA LYS A 165 -12.60 -16.69 1.09
C LYS A 165 -13.73 -16.85 2.11
N TRP A 166 -13.37 -16.91 3.39
CA TRP A 166 -14.34 -17.08 4.47
C TRP A 166 -15.32 -15.91 4.49
N VAL A 167 -14.84 -14.66 4.45
CA VAL A 167 -15.71 -13.47 4.45
C VAL A 167 -16.62 -13.45 3.21
N ALA A 168 -16.11 -13.84 2.04
CA ALA A 168 -16.93 -13.92 0.84
C ALA A 168 -18.08 -14.92 0.97
N ALA A 169 -17.84 -16.08 1.60
CA ALA A 169 -18.84 -17.15 1.76
C ALA A 169 -19.76 -16.98 2.99
N HIS A 170 -19.23 -16.42 4.07
CA HIS A 170 -19.85 -16.39 5.41
C HIS A 170 -20.12 -14.96 5.92
N GLY A 171 -20.02 -13.94 5.06
CA GLY A 171 -20.16 -12.53 5.45
C GLY A 171 -21.45 -12.21 6.22
N ALA A 172 -22.54 -12.91 5.92
CA ALA A 172 -23.82 -12.75 6.64
C ALA A 172 -23.68 -12.99 8.15
N GLU A 173 -22.77 -13.88 8.58
CA GLU A 173 -22.52 -14.19 9.98
C GLU A 173 -21.84 -13.04 10.75
N ILE A 174 -21.29 -12.06 10.04
CA ILE A 174 -20.70 -10.84 10.61
C ILE A 174 -21.41 -9.58 10.11
N GLY A 175 -22.61 -9.72 9.51
CA GLY A 175 -23.42 -8.61 9.04
C GLY A 175 -22.87 -7.87 7.83
N VAL A 176 -22.13 -8.57 6.95
CA VAL A 176 -21.60 -8.02 5.70
C VAL A 176 -22.05 -8.80 4.46
N ASP A 177 -22.04 -8.13 3.32
CA ASP A 177 -22.27 -8.72 2.01
C ASP A 177 -20.93 -9.12 1.41
N GLY A 178 -20.59 -10.40 1.54
CA GLY A 178 -19.34 -10.98 1.04
C GLY A 178 -19.16 -10.89 -0.47
N SER A 179 -20.23 -10.60 -1.24
CA SER A 179 -20.10 -10.34 -2.67
C SER A 179 -19.51 -8.95 -2.95
N ARG A 180 -19.71 -7.97 -2.04
CA ARG A 180 -19.18 -6.59 -2.08
C ARG A 180 -17.92 -6.49 -1.24
N LEU A 181 -16.89 -7.20 -1.72
CA LEU A 181 -15.60 -7.35 -1.06
C LEU A 181 -14.46 -6.61 -1.79
N ALA A 182 -13.65 -5.87 -1.04
CA ALA A 182 -12.37 -5.33 -1.47
C ALA A 182 -11.21 -5.91 -0.63
N VAL A 183 -9.98 -5.71 -1.10
CA VAL A 183 -8.75 -6.00 -0.33
C VAL A 183 -7.93 -4.72 -0.19
N VAL A 184 -7.48 -4.41 1.02
CA VAL A 184 -6.76 -3.17 1.32
C VAL A 184 -5.60 -3.49 2.25
N GLY A 185 -4.47 -2.80 2.09
CA GLY A 185 -3.39 -2.90 3.05
C GLY A 185 -2.29 -1.88 2.84
N ASN A 186 -1.47 -1.69 3.87
CA ASN A 186 -0.34 -0.77 3.87
C ASN A 186 1.01 -1.48 3.87
N SER A 187 2.00 -0.96 3.13
CA SER A 187 3.36 -1.51 3.11
C SER A 187 3.36 -2.99 2.66
N VAL A 188 3.85 -3.92 3.49
CA VAL A 188 3.72 -5.37 3.27
C VAL A 188 2.27 -5.87 3.29
N GLY A 189 1.35 -5.14 3.90
CA GLY A 189 -0.09 -5.36 3.77
C GLY A 189 -0.59 -5.00 2.37
N GLY A 190 0.01 -3.99 1.73
CA GLY A 190 -0.23 -3.66 0.32
C GLY A 190 0.30 -4.76 -0.60
N ASN A 191 1.45 -5.36 -0.27
CA ASN A 191 1.92 -6.59 -0.92
C ASN A 191 0.87 -7.71 -0.80
N MET A 192 0.42 -7.98 0.42
CA MET A 192 -0.56 -9.01 0.71
C MET A 192 -1.90 -8.78 -0.01
N ALA A 193 -2.36 -7.53 -0.13
CA ALA A 193 -3.57 -7.19 -0.88
C ALA A 193 -3.44 -7.53 -2.38
N ALA A 194 -2.33 -7.14 -3.01
CA ALA A 194 -2.05 -7.48 -4.40
C ALA A 194 -1.94 -9.00 -4.61
N VAL A 195 -1.27 -9.70 -3.68
CA VAL A 195 -1.07 -11.16 -3.73
C VAL A 195 -2.38 -11.91 -3.52
N VAL A 196 -3.24 -11.49 -2.59
CA VAL A 196 -4.56 -12.09 -2.38
C VAL A 196 -5.43 -11.91 -3.63
N ALA A 197 -5.34 -10.77 -4.32
CA ALA A 197 -6.03 -10.57 -5.60
C ALA A 197 -5.51 -11.53 -6.69
N LEU A 198 -4.20 -11.73 -6.78
CA LEU A 198 -3.59 -12.73 -7.67
C LEU A 198 -4.04 -14.16 -7.32
N MET A 199 -4.00 -14.54 -6.05
CA MET A 199 -4.43 -15.86 -5.58
C MET A 199 -5.91 -16.09 -5.88
N ALA A 200 -6.76 -15.09 -5.68
CA ALA A 200 -8.19 -15.19 -5.97
C ALA A 200 -8.44 -15.40 -7.46
N LYS A 201 -7.74 -14.69 -8.34
CA LYS A 201 -7.79 -14.93 -9.78
C LYS A 201 -7.34 -16.37 -10.11
N ASP A 202 -6.15 -16.76 -9.67
CA ASP A 202 -5.54 -18.04 -10.04
C ASP A 202 -6.31 -19.26 -9.51
N LYS A 203 -7.01 -19.10 -8.38
CA LYS A 203 -7.77 -20.16 -7.72
C LYS A 203 -9.29 -20.07 -7.97
N GLY A 204 -9.73 -19.15 -8.84
CA GLY A 204 -11.12 -19.06 -9.29
C GLY A 204 -12.11 -18.42 -8.29
N GLY A 205 -11.63 -17.61 -7.36
CA GLY A 205 -12.46 -16.82 -6.44
C GLY A 205 -11.78 -16.55 -5.10
N PRO A 206 -12.41 -15.76 -4.22
CA PRO A 206 -13.69 -15.09 -4.42
C PRO A 206 -13.56 -13.89 -5.37
N ALA A 207 -14.70 -13.36 -5.83
CA ALA A 207 -14.71 -12.12 -6.58
C ALA A 207 -14.29 -10.95 -5.67
N ILE A 208 -13.34 -10.13 -6.14
CA ILE A 208 -12.87 -8.92 -5.46
C ILE A 208 -13.25 -7.74 -6.36
N ARG A 209 -13.88 -6.71 -5.79
CA ARG A 209 -14.29 -5.52 -6.54
C ARG A 209 -13.20 -4.45 -6.64
N PHE A 210 -12.24 -4.46 -5.72
CA PHE A 210 -11.22 -3.42 -5.62
C PHE A 210 -10.00 -3.87 -4.81
N GLN A 211 -8.81 -3.38 -5.18
CA GLN A 211 -7.59 -3.49 -4.40
C GLN A 211 -7.02 -2.09 -4.04
N GLY A 212 -6.98 -1.77 -2.75
CA GLY A 212 -6.39 -0.53 -2.23
C GLY A 212 -4.98 -0.76 -1.70
N LEU A 213 -3.97 -0.24 -2.38
CA LEU A 213 -2.56 -0.50 -2.08
C LEU A 213 -1.90 0.77 -1.54
N LEU A 214 -1.74 0.84 -0.22
CA LEU A 214 -1.09 1.97 0.46
C LEU A 214 0.42 1.71 0.54
N TRP A 215 1.22 2.45 -0.22
CA TRP A 215 2.68 2.41 -0.31
C TRP A 215 3.25 0.98 -0.31
N PRO A 216 2.85 0.14 -1.28
CA PRO A 216 3.04 -1.29 -1.21
C PRO A 216 4.50 -1.72 -1.42
N VAL A 217 4.90 -2.79 -0.74
CA VAL A 217 6.04 -3.61 -1.17
C VAL A 217 5.59 -4.46 -2.36
N THR A 218 6.34 -4.47 -3.45
CA THR A 218 6.00 -5.20 -4.68
C THR A 218 7.16 -5.99 -5.27
N ASP A 219 8.40 -5.76 -4.81
CA ASP A 219 9.56 -6.50 -5.31
C ASP A 219 10.63 -6.75 -4.24
N HIS A 220 11.25 -7.93 -4.27
CA HIS A 220 12.52 -8.18 -3.58
C HIS A 220 13.70 -7.63 -4.41
N ASN A 221 13.77 -6.29 -4.53
CA ASN A 221 14.84 -5.58 -5.22
C ASN A 221 15.14 -4.26 -4.49
N PHE A 222 16.40 -4.03 -4.14
CA PHE A 222 16.82 -2.92 -3.28
C PHE A 222 17.61 -1.83 -4.02
N ASP A 223 17.56 -1.83 -5.36
CA ASP A 223 18.42 -1.02 -6.22
C ASP A 223 17.65 -0.04 -7.12
N THR A 224 16.36 0.19 -6.86
CA THR A 224 15.57 1.21 -7.56
C THR A 224 16.10 2.62 -7.28
N GLY A 225 15.67 3.61 -8.09
CA GLY A 225 16.04 5.02 -7.89
C GLY A 225 15.67 5.49 -6.48
N SER A 226 14.44 5.24 -6.04
CA SER A 226 13.95 5.59 -4.71
C SER A 226 14.69 4.86 -3.58
N TYR A 227 15.02 3.56 -3.74
CA TYR A 227 15.87 2.86 -2.78
C TYR A 227 17.24 3.52 -2.64
N ASN A 228 17.83 3.99 -3.75
CA ASN A 228 19.11 4.71 -3.78
C ASN A 228 19.05 6.09 -3.15
N THR A 229 18.03 6.88 -3.48
CA THR A 229 17.88 8.24 -2.97
C THR A 229 17.51 8.28 -1.49
N TYR A 230 16.60 7.41 -1.02
CA TYR A 230 16.03 7.47 0.33
C TYR A 230 16.48 6.34 1.25
N GLN A 231 17.63 5.72 0.97
CA GLN A 231 18.13 4.55 1.70
C GLN A 231 18.20 4.70 3.23
N GLN A 232 18.31 5.94 3.75
CA GLN A 232 18.41 6.27 5.17
C GLN A 232 17.73 7.62 5.45
N GLY A 233 17.47 7.93 6.73
CA GLY A 233 17.02 9.24 7.19
C GLY A 233 15.54 9.57 6.97
N HIS A 234 14.78 8.68 6.31
CA HIS A 234 13.38 8.87 5.93
C HIS A 234 12.47 7.81 6.56
N PHE A 235 12.68 7.50 7.85
CA PHE A 235 11.98 6.46 8.62
C PHE A 235 12.24 5.03 8.11
N LEU A 236 11.64 4.61 7.00
CA LEU A 236 11.91 3.30 6.40
C LEU A 236 13.27 3.33 5.69
N THR A 237 14.17 2.44 6.10
CA THR A 237 15.52 2.37 5.54
C THR A 237 15.71 1.13 4.66
N ARG A 238 16.71 1.17 3.78
CA ARG A 238 17.08 -0.01 2.98
C ARG A 238 17.52 -1.19 3.85
N PRO A 239 18.36 -1.02 4.90
CA PRO A 239 18.67 -2.10 5.84
C PRO A 239 17.43 -2.73 6.49
N MET A 240 16.45 -1.93 6.91
CA MET A 240 15.19 -2.44 7.45
C MET A 240 14.45 -3.31 6.43
N MET A 241 14.33 -2.86 5.17
CA MET A 241 13.67 -3.65 4.13
C MET A 241 14.38 -4.98 3.86
N LYS A 242 15.72 -5.00 3.85
CA LYS A 242 16.49 -6.25 3.73
C LYS A 242 16.21 -7.20 4.89
N TRP A 243 16.17 -6.67 6.11
CA TRP A 243 15.87 -7.44 7.32
C TRP A 243 14.45 -8.01 7.33
N PHE A 244 13.46 -7.21 6.91
CA PHE A 244 12.07 -7.66 6.75
C PHE A 244 11.95 -8.81 5.75
N TRP A 245 12.56 -8.66 4.58
CA TRP A 245 12.59 -9.72 3.58
C TRP A 245 13.31 -10.97 4.08
N ASP A 246 14.44 -10.85 4.77
CA ASP A 246 15.16 -11.99 5.36
C ASP A 246 14.35 -12.74 6.42
N ALA A 247 13.54 -12.02 7.21
CA ALA A 247 12.63 -12.64 8.17
C ALA A 247 11.44 -13.32 7.49
N TYR A 248 10.94 -12.73 6.39
CA TYR A 248 9.82 -13.27 5.63
C TYR A 248 10.19 -14.55 4.88
N THR A 249 11.32 -14.53 4.16
CA THR A 249 11.94 -15.73 3.58
C THR A 249 13.38 -15.43 3.10
N LYS A 250 14.27 -16.40 3.28
CA LYS A 250 15.64 -16.38 2.71
C LYS A 250 15.77 -17.14 1.40
N ASN A 251 14.70 -17.75 0.91
CA ASN A 251 14.72 -18.54 -0.30
C ASN A 251 14.55 -17.64 -1.54
N ASP A 252 15.60 -17.53 -2.35
CA ASP A 252 15.58 -16.71 -3.57
C ASP A 252 14.56 -17.17 -4.61
N ALA A 253 14.25 -18.47 -4.68
CA ALA A 253 13.19 -18.95 -5.56
C ALA A 253 11.82 -18.41 -5.11
N GLN A 254 11.55 -18.41 -3.79
CA GLN A 254 10.32 -17.86 -3.24
C GLN A 254 10.22 -16.34 -3.44
N ARG A 255 11.33 -15.61 -3.25
CA ARG A 255 11.39 -14.16 -3.53
C ARG A 255 11.12 -13.81 -5.00
N ASN A 256 11.35 -14.75 -5.92
CA ASN A 256 11.05 -14.62 -7.34
C ASN A 256 9.59 -14.95 -7.69
N GLU A 257 8.83 -15.59 -6.80
CA GLU A 257 7.43 -15.92 -7.06
C GLU A 257 6.55 -14.66 -7.06
N ILE A 258 5.52 -14.65 -7.90
CA ILE A 258 4.58 -13.51 -8.02
C ILE A 258 3.75 -13.28 -6.75
N TYR A 259 3.66 -14.29 -5.88
CA TYR A 259 2.99 -14.18 -4.58
C TYR A 259 3.90 -13.62 -3.48
N ALA A 260 5.18 -13.38 -3.77
CA ALA A 260 6.07 -12.61 -2.92
C ALA A 260 6.40 -11.25 -3.57
N SER A 261 6.83 -11.27 -4.83
CA SER A 261 7.19 -10.09 -5.63
C SER A 261 6.19 -9.89 -6.78
N PRO A 262 4.98 -9.35 -6.53
CA PRO A 262 3.96 -9.19 -7.57
C PRO A 262 4.40 -8.30 -8.73
N LEU A 263 5.40 -7.42 -8.55
CA LEU A 263 6.02 -6.67 -9.64
C LEU A 263 6.64 -7.58 -10.72
N ARG A 264 6.96 -8.84 -10.41
CA ARG A 264 7.53 -9.82 -11.35
C ARG A 264 6.47 -10.53 -12.20
N ALA A 265 5.18 -10.37 -11.90
CA ALA A 265 4.11 -11.01 -12.68
C ALA A 265 4.08 -10.52 -14.14
N SER A 266 3.94 -11.43 -15.10
CA SER A 266 3.74 -11.06 -16.50
C SER A 266 2.40 -10.33 -16.71
N THR A 267 2.27 -9.61 -17.83
CA THR A 267 1.01 -8.96 -18.21
C THR A 267 -0.17 -9.93 -18.20
N ALA A 268 0.00 -11.15 -18.73
CA ALA A 268 -1.04 -12.19 -18.73
C ALA A 268 -1.44 -12.64 -17.32
N GLN A 269 -0.49 -12.69 -16.39
CA GLN A 269 -0.76 -12.98 -14.97
C GLN A 269 -1.51 -11.83 -14.28
N LEU A 270 -1.37 -10.58 -14.75
CA LEU A 270 -2.07 -9.42 -14.20
C LEU A 270 -3.43 -9.14 -14.85
N THR A 271 -3.68 -9.57 -16.10
CA THR A 271 -4.95 -9.33 -16.79
C THR A 271 -6.14 -9.90 -16.02
N GLY A 272 -7.20 -9.10 -15.84
CA GLY A 272 -8.40 -9.51 -15.12
C GLY A 272 -8.34 -9.39 -13.60
N LEU A 273 -7.25 -8.81 -13.04
CA LEU A 273 -7.24 -8.37 -11.65
C LEU A 273 -8.25 -7.23 -11.41
N PRO A 274 -8.72 -7.05 -10.15
CA PRO A 274 -9.69 -6.01 -9.82
C PRO A 274 -9.10 -4.60 -9.99
N PRO A 275 -9.95 -3.58 -10.19
CA PRO A 275 -9.54 -2.18 -10.18
C PRO A 275 -8.68 -1.82 -8.97
N ALA A 276 -7.71 -0.91 -9.14
CA ALA A 276 -6.71 -0.62 -8.15
C ALA A 276 -6.53 0.88 -7.89
N LEU A 277 -6.38 1.26 -6.63
CA LEU A 277 -5.78 2.54 -6.24
C LEU A 277 -4.47 2.26 -5.52
N ILE A 278 -3.38 2.74 -6.08
CA ILE A 278 -2.04 2.68 -5.50
C ILE A 278 -1.69 4.07 -5.01
N GLN A 279 -1.39 4.20 -3.72
CA GLN A 279 -0.88 5.45 -3.13
C GLN A 279 0.59 5.26 -2.80
N VAL A 280 1.46 6.20 -3.18
CA VAL A 280 2.90 6.14 -2.83
C VAL A 280 3.34 7.45 -2.18
N ALA A 281 4.34 7.38 -1.32
CA ALA A 281 4.95 8.56 -0.70
C ALA A 281 6.16 9.04 -1.52
N GLN A 282 6.37 10.35 -1.62
CA GLN A 282 7.49 10.91 -2.36
C GLN A 282 8.86 10.51 -1.80
N PHE A 283 9.01 10.51 -0.47
CA PHE A 283 10.25 10.20 0.24
C PHE A 283 10.21 8.79 0.84
N ASP A 284 10.07 7.78 -0.02
CA ASP A 284 9.97 6.38 0.37
C ASP A 284 10.83 5.51 -0.55
N VAL A 285 11.58 4.57 0.03
CA VAL A 285 12.35 3.59 -0.72
C VAL A 285 11.48 2.73 -1.64
N LEU A 286 10.23 2.46 -1.26
CA LEU A 286 9.26 1.64 -2.01
C LEU A 286 8.51 2.40 -3.12
N ARG A 287 8.73 3.71 -3.25
CA ARG A 287 7.97 4.54 -4.19
C ARG A 287 8.04 4.01 -5.62
N ASP A 288 9.25 3.79 -6.14
CA ASP A 288 9.43 3.46 -7.54
C ASP A 288 8.85 2.08 -7.89
N GLU A 289 8.93 1.11 -6.98
CA GLU A 289 8.35 -0.23 -7.20
C GLU A 289 6.82 -0.22 -7.14
N GLY A 290 6.23 0.55 -6.21
CA GLY A 290 4.77 0.75 -6.15
C GLY A 290 4.23 1.40 -7.42
N GLU A 291 4.92 2.44 -7.92
CA GLU A 291 4.53 3.06 -9.20
C GLU A 291 4.77 2.15 -10.40
N ALA A 292 5.85 1.36 -10.41
CA ALA A 292 6.10 0.40 -11.46
C ALA A 292 5.02 -0.69 -11.49
N TYR A 293 4.53 -1.12 -10.33
CA TYR A 293 3.43 -2.09 -10.27
C TYR A 293 2.12 -1.51 -10.81
N GLY A 294 1.80 -0.26 -10.44
CA GLY A 294 0.66 0.46 -11.02
C GLY A 294 0.72 0.55 -12.55
N ARG A 295 1.90 0.86 -13.11
CA ARG A 295 2.13 0.85 -14.57
C ARG A 295 1.96 -0.54 -15.19
N LYS A 296 2.35 -1.61 -14.49
CA LYS A 296 2.15 -2.99 -14.99
C LYS A 296 0.69 -3.43 -14.96
N LEU A 297 -0.08 -3.00 -13.98
CA LEU A 297 -1.52 -3.23 -13.92
C LEU A 297 -2.23 -2.53 -15.09
N ASP A 298 -1.93 -1.25 -15.32
CA ASP A 298 -2.45 -0.49 -16.47
C ASP A 298 -2.10 -1.15 -17.80
N ALA A 299 -0.83 -1.54 -18.00
CA ALA A 299 -0.39 -2.26 -19.20
C ALA A 299 -1.06 -3.64 -19.39
N ALA A 300 -1.64 -4.22 -18.33
CA ALA A 300 -2.41 -5.45 -18.37
C ALA A 300 -3.93 -5.24 -18.58
N GLY A 301 -4.36 -3.98 -18.76
CA GLY A 301 -5.75 -3.58 -18.95
C GLY A 301 -6.56 -3.48 -17.66
N VAL A 302 -5.90 -3.44 -16.50
CA VAL A 302 -6.56 -3.23 -15.20
C VAL A 302 -6.83 -1.74 -15.03
N ASP A 303 -8.05 -1.38 -14.60
CA ASP A 303 -8.40 -0.01 -14.19
C ASP A 303 -7.60 0.37 -12.93
N ALA A 304 -6.41 0.94 -13.12
CA ALA A 304 -5.46 1.22 -12.06
C ALA A 304 -5.07 2.71 -12.03
N THR A 305 -5.22 3.33 -10.87
CA THR A 305 -4.74 4.69 -10.60
C THR A 305 -3.57 4.65 -9.64
N THR A 306 -2.49 5.37 -9.94
CA THR A 306 -1.37 5.58 -9.01
C THR A 306 -1.26 7.05 -8.65
N THR A 307 -1.32 7.35 -7.35
CA THR A 307 -1.22 8.71 -6.81
C THR A 307 -0.01 8.82 -5.91
N ARG A 308 0.93 9.70 -6.27
CA ARG A 308 2.03 10.09 -5.39
C ARG A 308 1.59 11.22 -4.47
N TYR A 309 1.85 11.07 -3.18
CA TYR A 309 1.69 12.11 -2.17
C TYR A 309 3.05 12.72 -1.88
N ASP A 310 3.22 13.96 -2.31
CA ASP A 310 4.44 14.74 -2.07
C ASP A 310 4.51 15.24 -0.62
N GLY A 311 5.75 15.50 -0.15
CA GLY A 311 6.03 15.99 1.19
C GLY A 311 6.09 14.92 2.28
N THR A 312 5.68 13.69 2.01
CA THR A 312 5.54 12.65 3.04
C THR A 312 6.43 11.41 2.83
N ILE A 313 6.45 10.54 3.83
CA ILE A 313 7.33 9.36 3.95
C ILE A 313 6.55 8.04 3.94
N HIS A 314 7.25 6.91 3.95
CA HIS A 314 6.64 5.60 4.16
C HIS A 314 5.75 5.57 5.41
N ASP A 315 4.63 4.84 5.34
CA ASP A 315 3.69 4.66 6.45
C ASP A 315 3.07 5.95 7.02
N PHE A 316 3.01 7.03 6.23
CA PHE A 316 2.43 8.30 6.67
C PHE A 316 0.95 8.20 7.12
N GLY A 317 0.16 7.32 6.51
CA GLY A 317 -1.20 7.05 6.98
C GLY A 317 -1.28 6.15 8.21
N LEU A 318 -0.23 5.36 8.51
CA LEU A 318 -0.14 4.51 9.70
C LEU A 318 0.32 5.29 10.93
N LEU A 319 1.37 6.11 10.81
CA LEU A 319 2.04 6.75 11.93
C LEU A 319 1.14 7.79 12.61
N ASN A 320 0.73 7.53 13.86
CA ASN A 320 -0.25 8.38 14.57
C ASN A 320 0.21 9.84 14.73
N VAL A 321 1.52 10.06 14.83
CA VAL A 321 2.11 11.41 14.86
C VAL A 321 1.85 12.22 13.56
N LEU A 322 1.61 11.54 12.43
CA LEU A 322 1.31 12.16 11.13
C LEU A 322 -0.19 12.13 10.79
N ALA A 323 -1.06 11.68 11.70
CA ALA A 323 -2.50 11.54 11.44
C ALA A 323 -3.17 12.86 11.05
N GLY A 324 -2.75 13.95 11.68
CA GLY A 324 -3.27 15.29 11.44
C GLY A 324 -2.70 15.99 10.21
N ASP A 325 -1.71 15.39 9.55
CA ASP A 325 -0.99 16.02 8.45
C ASP A 325 -1.81 16.08 7.16
N ALA A 326 -1.55 17.08 6.30
CA ALA A 326 -2.37 17.33 5.13
C ALA A 326 -2.30 16.19 4.08
N PRO A 327 -1.13 15.66 3.69
CA PRO A 327 -1.03 14.51 2.80
C PRO A 327 -1.75 13.28 3.36
N THR A 328 -1.61 13.01 4.66
CA THR A 328 -2.28 11.90 5.35
C THR A 328 -3.80 11.98 5.23
N LYS A 329 -4.40 13.11 5.62
CA LYS A 329 -5.86 13.31 5.54
C LYS A 329 -6.37 13.19 4.11
N ALA A 330 -5.64 13.75 3.14
CA ALA A 330 -6.01 13.67 1.73
C ALA A 330 -5.95 12.23 1.20
N ALA A 331 -4.92 11.47 1.57
CA ALA A 331 -4.74 10.08 1.19
C ALA A 331 -5.83 9.18 1.77
N MET A 332 -6.12 9.29 3.06
CA MET A 332 -7.16 8.49 3.73
C MET A 332 -8.55 8.80 3.18
N LYS A 333 -8.84 10.09 2.93
CA LYS A 333 -10.09 10.51 2.28
C LYS A 333 -10.24 9.90 0.89
N ALA A 334 -9.19 9.97 0.07
CA ALA A 334 -9.21 9.42 -1.28
C ALA A 334 -9.41 7.90 -1.27
N MET A 335 -8.68 7.17 -0.41
CA MET A 335 -8.79 5.72 -0.31
C MET A 335 -10.19 5.30 0.19
N GLY A 336 -10.70 5.91 1.26
CA GLY A 336 -12.03 5.59 1.78
C GLY A 336 -13.15 5.88 0.77
N ASN A 337 -13.04 6.98 -0.01
CA ASN A 337 -13.99 7.28 -1.07
C ASN A 337 -13.95 6.27 -2.22
N GLU A 338 -12.77 5.79 -2.59
CA GLU A 338 -12.62 4.78 -3.64
C GLU A 338 -13.21 3.44 -3.18
N ILE A 339 -12.92 3.02 -1.94
CA ILE A 339 -13.56 1.85 -1.31
C ILE A 339 -15.09 1.98 -1.36
N ALA A 340 -15.62 3.12 -0.90
CA ALA A 340 -17.07 3.37 -0.91
C ALA A 340 -17.66 3.29 -2.32
N THR A 341 -16.95 3.79 -3.33
CA THR A 341 -17.43 3.84 -4.72
C THR A 341 -17.43 2.45 -5.36
N ARG A 342 -16.37 1.67 -5.15
CA ARG A 342 -16.19 0.34 -5.75
C ARG A 342 -17.04 -0.74 -5.08
N LEU A 343 -17.52 -0.50 -3.87
CA LEU A 343 -18.36 -1.43 -3.10
C LEU A 343 -19.86 -1.06 -3.09
N LYS A 344 -20.29 -0.14 -3.94
CA LYS A 344 -21.72 0.08 -4.22
C LYS A 344 -22.32 -1.12 -4.94
#